data_AF-A0A924YQ45-F1
#
_entry.id   AF-A0A924YQ45-F1
#
_cell.length_a   1.000
_cell.length_b   1.000
_cell.length_c   1.000
_cell.angle_alpha   90.00
_cell.angle_beta   90.00
_cell.angle_gamma   90.00
#
_symmetry.space_group_name_H-M   'P 1'
#
loop_
_entity.id
_entity.type
_entity.pdbx_description
1 polymer ?
#
loop_
_entity_poly.entity_id
_entity_poly.type
_entity_poly.pdbx_seq_one_letter_code
_entity_poly.pdbx_strand_id
1 'polypeptide(L)'
;MSGGVWGDRFRQRLDGHNLADPQHVTAVVDAILVSAREAGASDVHLVPQEFGLAMLLRLDGVLQPIAELPKEISTNVIARLRVLSELLTYRTDVPQEGRVRSDSMVAANGNGARRGSP
;
A
#
# COMPACT_ATOMS: atom_id res chain seq x y z
N MET A 1 -16.80 -4.87 12.34
CA MET A 1 -16.20 -6.20 12.12
C MET A 1 -14.75 -6.11 12.59
N SER A 2 -14.34 -6.92 13.57
CA SER A 2 -13.05 -6.78 14.25
C SER A 2 -11.89 -6.92 13.27
N GLY A 3 -11.14 -5.84 13.04
CA GLY A 3 -10.04 -5.80 12.09
C GLY A 3 -8.78 -6.52 12.55
N GLY A 4 -8.85 -7.38 13.57
CA GLY A 4 -7.70 -8.04 14.17
C GLY A 4 -6.60 -7.07 14.62
N VAL A 5 -5.52 -7.60 15.19
CA VAL A 5 -4.38 -6.79 15.62
C VAL A 5 -3.76 -6.03 14.43
N TRP A 6 -3.74 -6.63 13.25
CA TRP A 6 -3.12 -6.07 12.05
C TRP A 6 -3.93 -4.95 11.40
N GLY A 7 -5.26 -5.05 11.34
CA GLY A 7 -6.11 -3.98 10.85
C GLY A 7 -6.13 -2.78 11.79
N ASP A 8 -6.12 -3.00 13.11
CA ASP A 8 -6.08 -1.91 14.09
C ASP A 8 -4.76 -1.15 14.02
N ARG A 9 -3.61 -1.85 13.90
CA ARG A 9 -2.31 -1.22 13.66
C ARG A 9 -2.24 -0.46 12.34
N PHE A 10 -2.82 -1.01 11.28
CA PHE A 10 -2.88 -0.34 9.98
C PHE A 10 -3.65 0.99 10.08
N ARG A 11 -4.81 0.99 10.75
CA ARG A 11 -5.59 2.22 10.99
C ARG A 11 -4.80 3.22 11.82
N GLN A 12 -4.18 2.77 12.92
CA GLN A 12 -3.38 3.64 13.78
C GLN A 12 -2.22 4.33 13.03
N ARG A 13 -1.58 3.65 12.07
CA ARG A 13 -0.53 4.26 11.23
C ARG A 13 -1.04 5.41 10.38
N LEU A 14 -2.32 5.38 10.02
CA LEU A 14 -2.98 6.36 9.18
C LEU A 14 -3.78 7.39 9.99
N ASP A 15 -3.69 7.37 11.31
CA ASP A 15 -4.28 8.40 12.16
C ASP A 15 -3.76 9.78 11.72
N GLY A 16 -4.68 10.74 11.62
CA GLY A 16 -4.38 12.09 11.12
C GLY A 16 -4.31 12.23 9.60
N HIS A 17 -4.45 11.16 8.83
CA HIS A 17 -4.54 11.21 7.36
C HIS A 17 -6.00 11.12 6.91
N ASN A 18 -6.41 11.97 5.97
CA ASN A 18 -7.71 11.83 5.32
C ASN A 18 -7.63 10.77 4.22
N LEU A 19 -8.22 9.60 4.47
CA LEU A 19 -8.23 8.46 3.54
C LEU A 19 -9.11 8.66 2.30
N ALA A 20 -9.89 9.74 2.23
CA ALA A 20 -10.60 10.13 1.02
C ALA A 20 -9.82 11.18 0.19
N ASP A 21 -8.70 11.71 0.72
CA ASP A 21 -7.90 12.73 0.04
C ASP A 21 -6.73 12.09 -0.73
N PRO A 22 -6.68 12.22 -2.07
CA PRO A 22 -5.59 11.72 -2.89
C PRO A 22 -4.19 12.23 -2.49
N GLN A 23 -4.09 13.38 -1.79
CA GLN A 23 -2.80 13.90 -1.31
C GLN A 23 -2.11 12.95 -0.33
N HIS A 24 -2.87 12.11 0.38
CA HIS A 24 -2.32 11.13 1.32
C HIS A 24 -2.02 9.77 0.68
N VAL A 25 -2.15 9.61 -0.64
CA VAL A 25 -1.96 8.30 -1.31
C VAL A 25 -0.58 7.68 -1.04
N THR A 26 0.47 8.50 -0.98
CA THR A 26 1.82 8.03 -0.70
C THR A 26 1.92 7.42 0.71
N ALA A 27 1.37 8.11 1.72
CA ALA A 27 1.34 7.60 3.08
C ALA A 27 0.51 6.30 3.20
N VAL A 28 -0.60 6.20 2.46
CA VAL A 28 -1.41 4.97 2.40
C VAL A 28 -0.63 3.81 1.80
N VAL A 29 0.05 4.01 0.66
CA VAL A 29 0.85 2.96 0.02
C VAL A 29 2.02 2.54 0.91
N ASP A 30 2.71 3.49 1.54
CA ASP A 30 3.78 3.18 2.48
C ASP A 30 3.23 2.40 3.68
N ALA A 31 2.06 2.77 4.22
CA ALA A 31 1.41 2.04 5.29
C ALA A 31 1.05 0.60 4.90
N ILE A 32 0.56 0.37 3.68
CA ILE A 32 0.26 -0.97 3.14
C ILE A 32 1.53 -1.84 3.15
N LEU A 33 2.61 -1.33 2.55
CA LEU A 33 3.86 -2.07 2.38
C LEU A 33 4.56 -2.33 3.72
N VAL A 34 4.57 -1.35 4.62
CA VAL A 34 5.13 -1.50 5.96
C VAL A 34 4.29 -2.49 6.79
N SER A 35 2.96 -2.41 6.73
CA SER A 35 2.08 -3.36 7.44
C SER A 35 2.29 -4.80 6.95
N ALA A 36 2.38 -5.00 5.64
CA ALA A 36 2.65 -6.32 5.08
C ALA A 36 3.99 -6.89 5.57
N ARG A 37 5.04 -6.06 5.57
CA ARG A 37 6.37 -6.44 6.03
C ARG A 37 6.40 -6.78 7.52
N GLU A 38 5.80 -5.93 8.36
CA GLU A 38 5.73 -6.15 9.81
C GLU A 38 4.89 -7.37 10.18
N ALA A 39 3.82 -7.64 9.41
CA ALA A 39 3.00 -8.82 9.57
C ALA A 39 3.66 -10.11 9.09
N GLY A 40 4.79 -10.03 8.38
CA GLY A 40 5.41 -11.18 7.74
C GLY A 40 4.53 -11.78 6.64
N ALA A 41 3.71 -10.96 5.97
CA ALA A 41 2.80 -11.43 4.93
C ALA A 41 3.55 -11.86 3.67
N SER A 42 3.14 -12.99 3.07
CA SER A 42 3.69 -13.44 1.79
C SER A 42 3.13 -12.66 0.61
N ASP A 43 1.87 -12.24 0.72
CA ASP A 43 1.13 -11.55 -0.35
C ASP A 43 0.30 -10.40 0.23
N VAL A 44 0.23 -9.32 -0.54
CA VAL A 44 -0.72 -8.23 -0.34
C VAL A 44 -1.73 -8.27 -1.46
N HIS A 45 -2.99 -8.52 -1.12
CA HIS A 45 -4.10 -8.52 -2.06
C HIS A 45 -4.84 -7.18 -1.97
N LEU A 46 -4.86 -6.45 -3.08
CA LEU A 46 -5.65 -5.24 -3.26
C LEU A 46 -6.75 -5.53 -4.28
N VAL A 47 -7.98 -5.63 -3.80
CA VAL A 47 -9.13 -6.10 -4.59
C VAL A 47 -10.10 -4.94 -4.77
N PRO A 48 -10.19 -4.34 -5.98
CA PRO A 48 -11.19 -3.32 -6.25
C PRO A 48 -12.60 -3.88 -6.07
N GLN A 49 -13.45 -3.14 -5.38
CA GLN A 49 -14.86 -3.48 -5.16
C GLN A 49 -15.75 -2.32 -5.64
N GLU A 50 -17.06 -2.52 -5.59
CA GLU A 50 -18.05 -1.50 -5.94
C GLU A 50 -17.80 -0.22 -5.13
N PHE A 51 -17.73 -0.34 -3.80
CA PHE A 51 -17.66 0.77 -2.85
C PHE A 51 -16.25 1.13 -2.33
N GLY A 52 -15.19 0.48 -2.81
CA GLY A 52 -13.85 0.74 -2.29
C GLY A 52 -12.76 -0.17 -2.83
N LEU A 53 -11.68 -0.29 -2.06
CA LEU A 53 -10.56 -1.19 -2.31
C LEU A 53 -10.31 -2.04 -1.06
N ALA A 54 -10.60 -3.33 -1.14
CA ALA A 54 -10.32 -4.24 -0.03
C ALA A 54 -8.84 -4.61 -0.02
N MET A 55 -8.23 -4.49 1.15
CA MET A 55 -6.87 -4.93 1.44
C MET A 55 -6.91 -6.20 2.29
N LEU A 56 -6.28 -7.27 1.79
CA LEU A 56 -6.07 -8.50 2.52
C LEU A 56 -4.59 -8.84 2.56
N LEU A 57 -4.15 -9.48 3.64
CA LEU A 57 -2.81 -10.05 3.75
C LEU A 57 -2.90 -11.57 3.80
N ARG A 58 -1.98 -12.25 3.12
CA ARG A 58 -1.79 -13.69 3.32
C ARG A 58 -0.82 -13.91 4.47
N LEU A 59 -1.33 -14.42 5.59
CA LEU A 59 -0.58 -14.78 6.79
C LEU A 59 -0.67 -16.29 6.98
N ASP A 60 0.46 -16.98 6.97
CA ASP A 60 0.54 -18.43 7.10
C ASP A 60 -0.41 -19.19 6.16
N GLY A 61 -0.51 -18.73 4.92
CA GLY A 61 -1.38 -19.31 3.89
C GLY A 61 -2.83 -18.83 3.90
N VAL A 62 -3.27 -18.14 4.96
CA VAL A 62 -4.65 -17.69 5.15
C VAL A 62 -4.80 -16.20 4.79
N LEU A 63 -5.81 -15.86 3.99
CA LEU A 63 -6.16 -14.47 3.71
C LEU A 63 -6.90 -13.85 4.90
N GLN A 64 -6.36 -12.75 5.41
CA GLN A 64 -6.96 -11.96 6.48
C GLN A 64 -7.33 -10.56 5.97
N PRO A 65 -8.60 -10.13 6.11
CA PRO A 65 -9.00 -8.77 5.76
C PRO A 65 -8.38 -7.76 6.74
N ILE A 66 -7.72 -6.74 6.21
CA ILE A 66 -7.03 -5.72 7.01
C ILE A 66 -7.82 -4.41 7.02
N ALA A 67 -8.19 -3.92 5.85
CA ALA A 67 -8.87 -2.64 5.69
C ALA A 67 -9.69 -2.59 4.39
N GLU A 68 -10.67 -1.71 4.38
CA GLU A 68 -11.34 -1.25 3.17
C GLU A 68 -10.99 0.22 2.99
N LEU A 69 -10.32 0.53 1.88
CA LEU A 69 -9.94 1.89 1.53
C LEU A 69 -11.08 2.55 0.75
N PRO A 70 -11.33 3.85 0.95
CA PRO A 70 -12.38 4.58 0.24
C PRO A 70 -12.20 4.54 -1.28
N LYS A 71 -13.32 4.60 -2.01
CA LYS A 71 -13.33 4.54 -3.48
C LYS A 71 -12.49 5.65 -4.11
N GLU A 72 -12.49 6.81 -3.47
CA GLU A 72 -11.82 8.06 -3.89
C GLU A 72 -10.31 7.87 -4.07
N ILE A 73 -9.68 7.00 -3.29
CA ILE A 73 -8.22 6.76 -3.35
C ILE A 73 -7.85 5.46 -4.05
N SER A 74 -8.81 4.57 -4.33
CA SER A 74 -8.56 3.24 -4.89
C SER A 74 -7.68 3.27 -6.15
N THR A 75 -8.07 4.07 -7.16
CA THR A 75 -7.30 4.22 -8.40
C THR A 75 -5.93 4.85 -8.17
N ASN A 76 -5.84 5.80 -7.23
CA ASN A 76 -4.58 6.48 -6.89
C ASN A 76 -3.59 5.51 -6.24
N VAL A 77 -4.05 4.64 -5.35
CA VAL A 77 -3.24 3.58 -4.72
C VAL A 77 -2.67 2.64 -5.78
N ILE A 78 -3.51 2.16 -6.71
CA ILE A 78 -3.07 1.28 -7.80
C ILE A 78 -2.07 2.01 -8.72
N ALA A 79 -2.35 3.26 -9.08
CA ALA A 79 -1.45 4.07 -9.91
C ALA A 79 -0.10 4.31 -9.24
N ARG A 80 -0.09 4.58 -7.93
CA ARG A 80 1.14 4.75 -7.16
C ARG A 80 1.98 3.48 -7.12
N LEU A 81 1.36 2.31 -6.93
CA LEU A 81 2.05 1.02 -6.99
C LEU A 81 2.63 0.73 -8.38
N ARG A 82 1.90 1.10 -9.45
CA ARG A 82 2.42 1.00 -10.83
C ARG A 82 3.66 1.86 -11.01
N VAL A 83 3.63 3.12 -10.55
CA VAL A 83 4.79 4.03 -10.61
C VAL A 83 5.98 3.45 -9.84
N LEU A 84 5.76 2.96 -8.61
CA LEU A 84 6.83 2.35 -7.80
C LEU A 84 7.43 1.09 -8.43
N SER A 85 6.68 0.42 -9.31
CA SER A 85 7.08 -0.81 -10.00
C SER A 85 7.54 -0.56 -11.43
N GLU A 86 7.69 0.70 -11.84
CA GLU A 86 8.07 1.12 -13.20
C GLU A 86 7.08 0.62 -14.29
N LEU A 87 5.80 0.47 -13.95
CA LEU A 87 4.73 0.00 -14.84
C LEU A 87 3.99 1.14 -15.56
N LEU A 88 3.38 0.82 -16.70
CA LEU A 88 2.61 1.77 -17.50
C LEU A 88 1.27 2.08 -16.80
N THR A 89 1.11 3.33 -16.36
CA THR A 89 -0.10 3.78 -15.64
C THR A 89 -1.34 3.83 -16.54
N TYR A 90 -1.14 4.12 -17.83
CA TYR A 90 -2.23 4.28 -18.81
C TYR A 90 -2.74 2.95 -19.41
N ARG A 91 -2.02 1.83 -19.22
CA ARG A 91 -2.47 0.50 -19.66
C ARG A 91 -3.25 -0.18 -18.53
N THR A 92 -4.49 -0.57 -18.80
CA THR A 92 -5.39 -1.23 -17.83
C THR A 92 -5.99 -2.52 -18.38
N ASP A 93 -5.75 -2.81 -19.65
CA ASP A 93 -6.35 -3.87 -20.46
C ASP A 93 -5.49 -5.14 -20.55
N VAL A 94 -4.27 -5.10 -20.00
CA VAL A 94 -3.33 -6.23 -20.01
C VAL A 94 -2.70 -6.46 -18.64
N PRO A 95 -2.43 -7.72 -18.26
CA PRO A 95 -1.59 -8.02 -17.11
C PRO A 95 -0.22 -7.35 -17.23
N GLN A 96 0.29 -6.85 -16.10
CA GLN A 96 1.61 -6.22 -16.01
C GLN A 96 2.33 -6.74 -14.77
N GLU A 97 3.64 -6.97 -14.89
CA GLU A 97 4.50 -7.47 -13.82
C GLU A 97 5.70 -6.53 -13.64
N GLY A 98 5.98 -6.14 -12.41
CA GLY A 98 7.07 -5.23 -12.07
C GLY A 98 7.68 -5.58 -10.73
N ARG A 99 8.73 -4.86 -10.35
CA ARG A 99 9.40 -5.02 -9.05
C ARG A 99 9.60 -3.65 -8.42
N VAL A 100 9.32 -3.56 -7.13
CA VAL A 100 9.62 -2.37 -6.33
C VAL A 100 10.96 -2.57 -5.65
N ARG A 101 11.89 -1.62 -5.82
CA ARG A 101 13.16 -1.62 -5.10
C ARG A 101 12.97 -1.04 -3.68
N SER A 102 13.65 -1.60 -2.69
CA SER A 102 13.46 -1.22 -1.28
C SER A 102 13.88 0.22 -0.95
N ASP A 103 14.82 0.78 -1.72
CA ASP A 103 15.24 2.18 -1.65
C ASP A 103 14.11 3.17 -1.98
N SER A 104 13.16 2.73 -2.80
CA SER A 104 12.08 3.56 -3.35
C SER A 104 10.97 3.84 -2.33
N MET A 105 10.97 3.12 -1.21
CA MET A 105 10.02 3.24 -0.10
C MET A 105 10.52 4.19 1.02
N VAL A 106 11.78 4.63 0.96
CA VAL A 106 12.43 5.42 2.05
C VAL A 106 12.23 6.93 1.92
N ALA A 107 11.73 7.43 0.78
CA ALA A 107 11.72 8.87 0.50
C ALA A 107 10.69 9.70 1.29
N ALA A 108 9.80 9.09 2.09
CA ALA A 108 8.74 9.81 2.81
C ALA A 108 9.01 10.04 4.31
N ASN A 109 10.01 9.36 4.90
CA ASN A 109 10.42 9.62 6.29
C ASN A 109 11.75 10.37 6.29
N GLY A 110 11.68 11.68 6.54
CA GLY A 110 12.85 12.55 6.60
C GLY A 110 13.88 12.10 7.65
N ASN A 111 14.87 11.31 7.21
CA ASN A 111 16.26 11.34 7.68
C ASN A 111 17.14 10.48 6.76
N GLY A 112 17.34 10.92 5.52
CA GLY A 112 18.31 10.36 4.58
C GLY A 112 19.54 11.25 4.50
N ALA A 113 20.33 11.28 5.57
CA ALA A 113 21.63 11.93 5.56
C ALA A 113 22.45 11.45 4.37
N ARG A 114 22.99 12.42 3.64
CA ARG A 114 23.97 12.26 2.57
C ARG A 114 25.02 11.22 2.96
N ARG A 115 25.20 10.22 2.12
CA ARG A 115 26.51 9.61 1.90
C ARG A 115 26.56 9.11 0.46
N GLY A 116 27.12 9.95 -0.40
CA GLY A 116 27.67 9.47 -1.65
C GLY A 116 28.82 8.51 -1.37
N SER A 117 29.09 7.64 -2.32
CA SER A 117 30.37 6.94 -2.53
C SER A 117 30.22 6.05 -3.77
N PRO A 118 31.31 5.72 -4.46
CA PRO A 118 32.43 6.53 -4.90
C PRO A 118 32.33 6.91 -6.39
#